data_AF-A0A0P0D3K3-F1
#
_entry.id   AF-A0A0P0D3K3-F1
#
_cell.length_a   1.000
_cell.length_b   1.000
_cell.length_c   1.000
_cell.angle_alpha   90.00
_cell.angle_beta   90.00
_cell.angle_gamma   90.00
#
_symmetry.space_group_name_H-M   'P 1'
#
loop_
_entity.id
_entity.type
_entity.pdbx_description
1 polymer ?
#
loop_
_entity_poly.entity_id
_entity_poly.type
_entity_poly.pdbx_seq_one_letter_code
_entity_poly.pdbx_strand_id
1 'polypeptide(L)'
;MKKLFSKYHSHYTFDLDKPKSLVVGYILQQKEKKRSFLDKLTSVPIDFSEVSFTGKDRIEIKVRQTTLKPFKANGIIRIELSTGLDRIGTRLQAEIIPYYKSNIYGTFFIILFLALFAFFGLLISTNRLAIMIPFSFSFIFLLIIHLKVVNSRSQLKENLEDLVHELKRKATANIV
;
A
#
# COMPACT_ATOMS: atom_id res chain seq x y z
N MET A 1 6.02 -15.42 15.92
CA MET A 1 5.03 -14.51 15.28
C MET A 1 5.60 -13.60 14.18
N LYS A 2 6.83 -13.05 14.28
CA LYS A 2 7.40 -12.15 13.25
C LYS A 2 7.46 -12.74 11.81
N LYS A 3 7.70 -14.05 11.67
CA LYS A 3 7.82 -14.73 10.36
C LYS A 3 6.52 -14.89 9.56
N LEU A 4 5.36 -14.92 10.23
CA LEU A 4 4.07 -15.00 9.53
C LEU A 4 3.70 -13.64 8.91
N PHE A 5 4.11 -12.54 9.57
CA PHE A 5 3.89 -11.18 9.08
C PHE A 5 4.97 -10.70 8.10
N SER A 6 6.19 -11.26 8.10
CA SER A 6 7.23 -10.89 7.12
C SER A 6 6.86 -11.24 5.67
N LYS A 7 5.89 -12.15 5.47
CA LYS A 7 5.32 -12.48 4.15
C LYS A 7 4.23 -11.49 3.71
N TYR A 8 3.92 -10.47 4.52
CA TYR A 8 2.94 -9.42 4.20
C TYR A 8 3.56 -8.18 3.58
N HIS A 9 4.88 -8.07 3.61
CA HIS A 9 5.63 -7.01 2.95
C HIS A 9 6.08 -7.54 1.60
N SER A 10 5.76 -6.81 0.54
CA SER A 10 6.25 -7.12 -0.80
C SER A 10 7.44 -6.22 -1.07
N HIS A 11 8.60 -6.83 -1.33
CA HIS A 11 9.81 -6.12 -1.71
C HIS A 11 9.93 -6.10 -3.23
N TYR A 12 10.23 -4.94 -3.78
CA TYR A 12 10.47 -4.72 -5.21
C TYR A 12 11.80 -4.00 -5.38
N THR A 13 12.51 -4.30 -6.45
CA THR A 13 13.76 -3.62 -6.78
C THR A 13 13.66 -3.12 -8.21
N PHE A 14 13.97 -1.85 -8.40
CA PHE A 14 13.99 -1.20 -9.70
C PHE A 14 15.32 -0.50 -9.88
N ASP A 15 15.92 -0.68 -11.04
CA ASP A 15 17.13 0.05 -11.43
C ASP A 15 16.71 1.25 -12.31
N LEU A 16 17.24 2.42 -11.96
CA LEU A 16 17.02 3.70 -12.63
C LEU A 16 18.36 4.17 -13.23
N ASP A 17 18.34 4.57 -14.49
CA ASP A 17 19.53 5.09 -15.19
C ASP A 17 19.88 6.54 -14.79
N LYS A 18 19.29 7.04 -13.70
CA LYS A 18 19.44 8.40 -13.20
C LYS A 18 20.22 8.41 -11.89
N PRO A 19 21.09 9.40 -11.65
CA PRO A 19 21.80 9.54 -10.39
C PRO A 19 20.85 9.88 -9.25
N LYS A 20 21.22 9.42 -8.07
CA LYS A 20 20.39 9.50 -6.85
C LYS A 20 20.02 10.93 -6.47
N SER A 21 20.94 11.87 -6.67
CA SER A 21 20.70 13.29 -6.41
C SER A 21 19.54 13.86 -7.24
N LEU A 22 19.42 13.47 -8.51
CA LEU A 22 18.31 13.91 -9.37
C LEU A 22 16.98 13.30 -8.95
N VAL A 23 16.98 12.02 -8.57
CA VAL A 23 15.77 11.33 -8.08
C VAL A 23 15.26 12.00 -6.80
N VAL A 24 16.16 12.23 -5.83
CA VAL A 24 15.80 12.89 -4.56
C VAL A 24 15.37 14.34 -4.80
N GLY A 25 16.11 15.09 -5.64
CA GLY A 25 15.78 16.47 -5.98
C GLY A 25 14.40 16.61 -6.63
N TYR A 26 14.06 15.72 -7.57
CA TYR A 26 12.74 15.70 -8.19
C TYR A 26 11.62 15.44 -7.17
N ILE A 27 11.80 14.45 -6.27
CA ILE A 27 10.79 14.13 -5.25
C ILE A 27 10.58 15.31 -4.30
N LEU A 28 11.66 15.97 -3.86
CA LEU A 28 11.59 17.17 -3.02
C LEU A 28 10.85 18.31 -3.72
N GLN A 29 11.21 18.60 -4.97
CA GLN A 29 10.56 19.63 -5.76
C GLN A 29 9.05 19.35 -5.94
N GLN A 30 8.67 18.10 -6.21
CA GLN A 30 7.26 17.72 -6.33
C GLN A 30 6.49 17.79 -5.01
N LYS A 31 7.15 17.55 -3.88
CA LYS A 31 6.57 17.69 -2.55
C LYS A 31 6.31 19.16 -2.20
N GLU A 32 7.23 20.05 -2.51
CA GLU A 32 7.11 21.48 -2.21
C GLU A 32 6.16 22.21 -3.16
N LYS A 33 5.92 21.66 -4.35
CA LYS A 33 5.00 22.22 -5.33
C LYS A 33 3.57 22.23 -4.78
N LYS A 34 3.07 23.42 -4.43
CA LYS A 34 1.63 23.66 -4.18
C LYS A 34 0.85 23.37 -5.46
N ARG A 35 0.25 22.18 -5.54
CA ARG A 35 -0.62 21.78 -6.66
C ARG A 35 -2.02 22.37 -6.49
N SER A 36 -2.53 23.01 -7.53
CA SER A 36 -3.93 23.45 -7.60
C SER A 36 -4.87 22.23 -7.54
N PHE A 37 -6.14 22.45 -7.18
CA PHE A 37 -7.16 21.39 -7.15
C PHE A 37 -7.29 20.68 -8.51
N LEU A 38 -7.23 21.43 -9.61
CA LEU A 38 -7.28 20.90 -10.98
C LEU A 38 -6.02 20.10 -11.34
N ASP A 39 -4.84 20.52 -10.84
CA ASP A 39 -3.61 19.74 -10.98
C ASP A 39 -3.69 18.45 -10.19
N LYS A 40 -4.40 18.39 -9.05
CA LYS A 40 -4.58 17.13 -8.31
C LYS A 40 -5.46 16.13 -9.08
N LEU A 41 -6.42 16.60 -9.86
CA LEU A 41 -7.25 15.74 -10.71
C LEU A 41 -6.52 15.22 -11.96
N THR A 42 -5.57 16.00 -12.50
CA THR A 42 -4.90 15.70 -13.79
C THR A 42 -3.46 15.21 -13.65
N SER A 43 -2.78 15.49 -12.54
CA SER A 43 -1.40 15.07 -12.32
C SER A 43 -1.30 13.69 -11.70
N VAL A 44 -0.16 13.04 -12.01
CA VAL A 44 0.48 11.85 -11.45
C VAL A 44 -0.31 11.18 -10.32
N PRO A 45 -0.51 9.85 -10.37
CA PRO A 45 -1.31 9.11 -9.38
C PRO A 45 -0.71 9.10 -7.97
N ILE A 46 0.31 9.92 -7.68
CA ILE A 46 1.05 9.96 -6.42
C ILE A 46 0.95 11.35 -5.82
N ASP A 47 0.49 11.39 -4.57
CA ASP A 47 0.42 12.60 -3.79
C ASP A 47 1.75 12.77 -3.07
N PHE A 48 2.59 13.63 -3.63
CA PHE A 48 3.91 13.92 -3.08
C PHE A 48 3.84 14.68 -1.76
N SER A 49 2.67 15.20 -1.35
CA SER A 49 2.51 15.86 -0.05
C SER A 49 2.57 14.88 1.13
N GLU A 50 2.20 13.62 0.91
CA GLU A 50 2.26 12.54 1.90
C GLU A 50 3.63 11.83 1.95
N VAL A 51 4.62 12.37 1.23
CA VAL A 51 6.01 11.88 1.22
C VAL A 51 6.76 12.41 2.44
N SER A 52 7.31 11.50 3.23
CA SER A 52 8.16 11.79 4.37
C SER A 52 9.56 11.24 4.15
N PHE A 53 10.58 12.03 4.48
CA PHE A 53 11.97 11.59 4.45
C PHE A 53 12.34 11.11 5.84
N THR A 54 12.62 9.83 5.99
CA THR A 54 12.99 9.20 7.28
C THR A 54 14.51 9.04 7.43
N GLY A 55 15.27 9.55 6.47
CA GLY A 55 16.73 9.64 6.44
C GLY A 55 17.21 10.24 5.12
N LYS A 56 18.53 10.27 4.89
CA LYS A 56 19.09 10.79 3.62
C LYS A 56 18.67 9.98 2.39
N ASP A 57 18.43 8.69 2.61
CA ASP A 57 18.27 7.69 1.55
C ASP A 57 16.95 6.92 1.62
N ARG A 58 16.09 7.28 2.59
CA ARG A 58 14.85 6.58 2.89
C ARG A 58 13.66 7.51 2.75
N ILE A 59 12.73 7.11 1.91
CA ILE A 59 11.51 7.83 1.58
C ILE A 59 10.34 6.95 2.00
N GLU A 60 9.40 7.51 2.75
CA GLU A 60 8.17 6.84 3.13
C GLU A 60 6.99 7.63 2.58
N ILE A 61 6.17 6.96 1.74
CA ILE A 61 4.99 7.54 1.10
C ILE A 61 3.75 6.92 1.74
N LYS A 62 2.95 7.74 2.41
CA LYS A 62 1.66 7.29 2.97
C LYS A 62 0.60 7.37 1.88
N VAL A 63 0.16 6.22 1.40
CA VAL A 63 -0.90 6.13 0.39
C VAL A 63 -2.23 6.02 1.12
N ARG A 64 -3.08 7.03 0.97
CA ARG A 64 -4.43 7.05 1.53
C ARG A 64 -5.45 7.20 0.42
N GLN A 65 -6.51 6.41 0.46
CA GLN A 65 -7.70 6.66 -0.35
C GLN A 65 -8.26 8.03 0.04
N THR A 66 -8.34 8.94 -0.92
CA THR A 66 -9.00 10.24 -0.73
C THR A 66 -10.18 10.33 -1.67
N THR A 67 -11.18 11.12 -1.31
CA THR A 67 -12.38 11.35 -2.12
C THR A 67 -12.07 12.04 -3.46
N LEU A 68 -10.88 12.66 -3.60
CA LEU A 68 -10.51 13.57 -4.69
C LEU A 68 -9.45 13.00 -5.64
N LYS A 69 -8.67 12.01 -5.21
CA LYS A 69 -7.86 11.14 -6.07
C LYS A 69 -8.16 9.72 -5.63
N PRO A 70 -8.68 8.86 -6.52
CA PRO A 70 -8.94 7.46 -6.17
C PRO A 70 -7.59 6.73 -6.15
N PHE A 71 -6.74 7.04 -5.17
CA PHE A 71 -5.75 6.07 -4.73
C PHE A 71 -6.53 4.80 -4.46
N LYS A 72 -6.19 3.75 -5.19
CA LYS A 72 -7.03 2.57 -5.18
C LYS A 72 -6.91 1.80 -3.85
N ALA A 73 -5.90 2.09 -3.02
CA ALA A 73 -5.61 1.37 -1.78
C ALA A 73 -5.05 2.25 -0.64
N ASN A 74 -5.02 1.69 0.57
CA ASN A 74 -4.45 2.28 1.78
C ASN A 74 -3.18 1.53 2.21
N GLY A 75 -2.05 2.24 2.38
CA GLY A 75 -0.81 1.64 2.84
C GLY A 75 0.35 2.61 2.95
N ILE A 76 1.52 2.04 3.16
CA ILE A 76 2.80 2.74 3.15
C ILE A 76 3.66 2.10 2.06
N ILE A 77 4.28 2.94 1.25
CA ILE A 77 5.35 2.53 0.34
C ILE A 77 6.65 3.10 0.93
N ARG A 78 7.54 2.23 1.39
CA ARG A 78 8.89 2.62 1.80
C ARG A 78 9.83 2.40 0.65
N ILE A 79 10.72 3.35 0.43
CA ILE A 79 11.69 3.33 -0.65
C ILE A 79 13.05 3.64 -0.06
N GLU A 80 14.01 2.76 -0.31
CA GLU A 80 15.41 2.95 -0.01
C GLU A 80 16.19 3.15 -1.31
N LEU A 81 16.91 4.26 -1.39
CA LEU A 81 17.67 4.67 -2.56
C LEU A 81 19.15 4.35 -2.34
N SER A 82 19.68 3.44 -3.14
CA SER A 82 21.08 3.05 -3.15
C SER A 82 21.72 3.41 -4.49
N THR A 83 23.04 3.64 -4.51
CA THR A 83 23.76 3.82 -5.76
C THR A 83 23.71 2.50 -6.54
N GLY A 84 23.38 2.57 -7.83
CA GLY A 84 23.37 1.40 -8.70
C GLY A 84 24.76 0.78 -8.85
N LEU A 85 24.81 -0.48 -9.32
CA LEU A 85 26.06 -1.22 -9.54
C LEU A 85 27.06 -0.46 -10.43
N ASP A 86 26.53 0.31 -11.38
CA ASP A 86 27.33 1.05 -12.37
C ASP A 86 27.79 2.43 -11.86
N ARG A 87 27.55 2.76 -10.58
CA ARG A 87 27.85 4.03 -9.90
C ARG A 87 27.20 5.29 -10.48
N ILE A 88 26.60 5.22 -11.66
CA ILE A 88 25.92 6.31 -12.36
C ILE A 88 24.39 6.28 -12.11
N GLY A 89 23.83 5.07 -12.02
CA GLY A 89 22.40 4.84 -11.77
C GLY A 89 22.00 4.81 -10.30
N THR A 90 20.69 4.68 -10.05
CA THR A 90 20.10 4.52 -8.71
C THR A 90 19.33 3.23 -8.65
N ARG A 91 19.62 2.39 -7.65
CA ARG A 91 18.80 1.23 -7.32
C ARG A 91 17.79 1.62 -6.26
N LEU A 92 16.52 1.46 -6.61
CA LEU A 92 15.36 1.74 -5.79
C LEU A 92 14.85 0.42 -5.19
N GLN A 93 14.97 0.27 -3.87
CA GLN A 93 14.40 -0.86 -3.14
C GLN A 93 13.12 -0.40 -2.46
N ALA A 94 11.99 -0.90 -2.93
CA ALA A 94 10.69 -0.55 -2.39
C ALA A 94 10.12 -1.68 -1.54
N GLU A 95 9.48 -1.32 -0.43
CA GLU A 95 8.73 -2.21 0.45
C GLU A 95 7.30 -1.67 0.54
N ILE A 96 6.34 -2.49 0.12
CA ILE A 96 4.91 -2.17 0.26
C ILE A 96 4.40 -2.76 1.57
N ILE A 97 3.88 -1.89 2.44
CA ILE A 97 3.27 -2.22 3.73
C ILE A 97 1.81 -1.77 3.69
N PRO A 98 0.86 -2.64 3.37
CA PRO A 98 -0.54 -2.25 3.29
C PRO A 98 -1.10 -1.98 4.70
N TYR A 99 -1.99 -0.99 4.84
CA TYR A 99 -2.61 -0.68 6.13
C TYR A 99 -3.65 -1.74 6.48
N TYR A 100 -3.20 -2.77 7.20
CA TYR A 100 -4.04 -3.87 7.63
C TYR A 100 -4.63 -3.73 9.03
N LYS A 101 -4.22 -2.72 9.83
CA LYS A 101 -4.66 -2.62 11.22
C LYS A 101 -6.19 -2.60 11.36
N SER A 102 -6.91 -1.81 10.55
CA SER A 102 -8.38 -1.80 10.56
C SER A 102 -8.99 -3.13 10.10
N ASN A 103 -8.40 -3.79 9.10
CA ASN A 103 -8.83 -5.11 8.63
C ASN A 103 -8.59 -6.21 9.67
N ILE A 104 -7.53 -6.14 10.46
CA ILE A 104 -7.21 -7.13 11.51
C ILE A 104 -8.26 -7.06 12.63
N TYR A 105 -8.57 -5.86 13.15
CA TYR A 105 -9.60 -5.70 14.17
C TYR A 105 -10.98 -6.11 13.65
N GLY A 106 -11.33 -5.75 12.40
CA GLY A 106 -12.55 -6.23 11.76
C GLY A 106 -12.60 -7.76 11.66
N THR A 107 -11.51 -8.38 11.21
CA THR A 107 -11.42 -9.85 11.09
C THR A 107 -11.60 -10.53 12.45
N PHE A 108 -10.94 -10.04 13.50
CA PHE A 108 -11.12 -10.56 14.87
C PHE A 108 -12.54 -10.36 15.39
N PHE A 109 -13.14 -9.19 15.17
CA PHE A 109 -14.53 -8.92 15.55
C PHE A 109 -15.49 -9.89 14.86
N ILE A 110 -15.27 -10.18 13.58
CA ILE A 110 -16.11 -11.10 12.81
C ILE A 110 -15.92 -12.54 13.26
N ILE A 111 -14.69 -13.00 13.48
CA ILE A 111 -14.43 -14.34 14.05
C ILE A 111 -15.09 -14.47 15.43
N LEU A 112 -14.98 -13.45 16.28
CA LEU A 112 -15.61 -13.43 17.60
C LEU A 112 -17.15 -13.45 17.49
N PHE A 113 -17.71 -12.64 16.62
CA PHE A 113 -19.15 -12.58 16.35
C PHE A 113 -19.67 -13.94 15.87
N LEU A 114 -18.98 -14.58 14.94
CA LEU A 114 -19.35 -15.90 14.39
C LEU A 114 -19.19 -17.02 15.42
N ALA A 115 -18.16 -16.97 16.26
CA ALA A 115 -17.99 -17.90 17.38
C ALA A 115 -19.12 -17.77 18.40
N LEU A 116 -19.50 -16.53 18.77
CA LEU A 116 -20.64 -16.26 19.64
C LEU A 116 -21.94 -16.73 19.01
N PHE A 117 -22.16 -16.45 17.72
CA PHE A 117 -23.37 -16.86 17.01
C PHE A 117 -23.48 -18.38 16.90
N ALA A 118 -22.37 -19.08 16.65
CA ALA A 118 -22.33 -20.54 16.66
C ALA A 118 -22.60 -21.12 18.05
N PHE A 119 -22.06 -20.50 19.12
CA PHE A 119 -22.32 -20.89 20.51
C PHE A 119 -23.81 -20.72 20.87
N PHE A 120 -24.43 -19.59 20.52
CA PHE A 120 -25.87 -19.40 20.71
C PHE A 120 -26.71 -20.34 19.84
N GLY A 121 -26.29 -20.63 18.60
CA GLY A 121 -26.96 -21.59 17.73
C GLY A 121 -26.94 -23.02 18.28
N LEU A 122 -25.85 -23.41 18.95
CA LEU A 122 -25.73 -24.68 19.68
C LEU A 122 -26.61 -24.72 20.93
N LEU A 123 -26.72 -23.60 21.66
CA LEU A 123 -27.54 -23.51 22.87
C LEU A 123 -29.05 -23.52 22.58
N ILE A 124 -29.47 -22.97 21.44
CA ILE A 124 -30.88 -22.69 21.15
C ILE A 124 -31.50 -23.74 20.20
N SER A 125 -30.71 -24.49 19.42
CA SER A 125 -31.27 -25.33 18.35
C SER A 125 -30.76 -26.77 18.30
N THR A 126 -31.69 -27.70 18.10
CA THR A 126 -31.43 -29.09 17.66
C THR A 126 -31.25 -29.20 16.13
N ASN A 127 -31.42 -28.09 15.41
CA ASN A 127 -31.47 -28.06 13.95
C ASN A 127 -30.09 -27.73 13.35
N ARG A 128 -29.51 -28.71 12.65
CA ARG A 128 -28.19 -28.60 12.00
C ARG A 128 -28.08 -27.41 11.03
N LEU A 129 -29.19 -26.96 10.44
CA LEU A 129 -29.19 -25.80 9.53
C LEU A 129 -28.86 -24.48 10.24
N ALA A 130 -29.28 -24.31 11.50
CA ALA A 130 -29.01 -23.10 12.27
C ALA A 130 -27.50 -22.92 12.59
N ILE A 131 -26.73 -24.01 12.52
CA ILE A 131 -25.27 -24.02 12.70
C ILE A 131 -24.55 -23.86 11.34
N MET A 132 -25.05 -24.54 10.30
CA MET A 132 -24.43 -24.53 8.95
C MET A 132 -24.47 -23.16 8.25
N ILE A 133 -25.58 -22.41 8.41
CA ILE A 133 -25.76 -21.10 7.77
C ILE A 133 -24.70 -20.08 8.23
N PRO A 134 -24.52 -19.81 9.54
CA PRO A 134 -23.51 -18.85 10.00
C PRO A 134 -22.08 -19.32 9.69
N PHE A 135 -21.81 -20.63 9.73
CA PHE A 135 -20.49 -21.17 9.37
C PHE A 135 -20.16 -20.97 7.88
N SER A 136 -21.14 -21.16 7.00
CA SER A 136 -20.98 -20.91 5.55
C SER A 136 -20.80 -19.42 5.26
N PHE A 137 -21.59 -18.56 5.93
CA PHE A 137 -21.47 -17.11 5.80
C PHE A 137 -20.12 -16.58 6.31
N SER A 138 -19.57 -17.21 7.35
CA SER A 138 -18.22 -16.94 7.87
C SER A 138 -17.17 -17.10 6.79
N PHE A 139 -17.25 -18.21 6.05
CA PHE A 139 -16.27 -18.56 5.03
C PHE A 139 -16.31 -17.59 3.85
N ILE A 140 -17.52 -17.21 3.41
CA ILE A 140 -17.71 -16.18 2.38
C ILE A 140 -17.14 -14.84 2.84
N PHE A 141 -17.36 -14.46 4.09
CA PHE A 141 -16.86 -13.19 4.62
C PHE A 141 -15.32 -13.17 4.69
N LEU A 142 -14.71 -14.24 5.19
CA LEU A 142 -13.25 -14.40 5.21
C LEU A 142 -12.66 -14.32 3.80
N LEU A 143 -13.32 -14.94 2.81
CA LEU A 143 -12.93 -14.86 1.41
C LEU A 143 -12.99 -13.42 0.89
N ILE A 144 -14.07 -12.68 1.16
CA ILE A 144 -14.21 -11.27 0.75
C ILE A 144 -13.11 -10.40 1.38
N ILE A 145 -12.80 -10.58 2.68
CA ILE A 145 -11.69 -9.88 3.32
C ILE A 145 -10.38 -10.21 2.61
N HIS A 146 -10.13 -11.50 2.36
CA HIS A 146 -8.90 -11.95 1.71
C HIS A 146 -8.75 -11.33 0.30
N LEU A 147 -9.83 -11.32 -0.49
CA LEU A 147 -9.84 -10.69 -1.80
C LEU A 147 -9.62 -9.17 -1.73
N LYS A 148 -10.23 -8.47 -0.76
CA LYS A 148 -9.96 -7.03 -0.53
C LYS A 148 -8.48 -6.78 -0.20
N VAL A 149 -7.88 -7.65 0.61
CA VAL A 149 -6.46 -7.60 0.99
C VAL A 149 -5.56 -7.77 -0.23
N VAL A 150 -5.85 -8.74 -1.11
CA VAL A 150 -5.11 -8.99 -2.36
C VAL A 150 -5.27 -7.83 -3.33
N ASN A 151 -6.50 -7.33 -3.51
CA ASN A 151 -6.79 -6.21 -4.39
C ASN A 151 -6.04 -4.94 -3.97
N SER A 152 -6.05 -4.62 -2.67
CA SER A 152 -5.30 -3.49 -2.11
C SER A 152 -3.80 -3.58 -2.39
N ARG A 153 -3.22 -4.79 -2.36
CA ARG A 153 -1.80 -5.00 -2.73
C ARG A 153 -1.53 -4.74 -4.20
N SER A 154 -2.38 -5.28 -5.09
CA SER A 154 -2.25 -5.06 -6.53
C SER A 154 -2.26 -3.56 -6.84
N GLN A 155 -3.16 -2.85 -6.20
CA GLN A 155 -3.33 -1.41 -6.35
C GLN A 155 -2.17 -0.57 -5.78
N LEU A 156 -1.59 -0.96 -4.64
CA LEU A 156 -0.36 -0.33 -4.14
C LEU A 156 0.84 -0.61 -5.05
N LYS A 157 0.90 -1.79 -5.67
CA LYS A 157 1.92 -2.14 -6.66
C LYS A 157 1.79 -1.28 -7.92
N GLU A 158 0.59 -1.11 -8.46
CA GLU A 158 0.32 -0.20 -9.59
C GLU A 158 0.83 1.21 -9.29
N ASN A 159 0.50 1.76 -8.11
CA ASN A 159 0.98 3.09 -7.70
C ASN A 159 2.52 3.18 -7.62
N LEU A 160 3.19 2.10 -7.19
CA LEU A 160 4.66 2.03 -7.14
C LEU A 160 5.26 1.98 -8.56
N GLU A 161 4.68 1.20 -9.46
CA GLU A 161 5.12 1.11 -10.86
C GLU A 161 4.94 2.45 -11.58
N ASP A 162 3.81 3.14 -11.35
CA ASP A 162 3.57 4.49 -11.86
C ASP A 162 4.60 5.50 -11.33
N LEU A 163 5.02 5.38 -10.06
CA LEU A 163 6.08 6.21 -9.49
C LEU A 163 7.39 6.01 -10.25
N VAL A 164 7.77 4.75 -10.43
CA VAL A 164 9.03 4.38 -11.07
C VAL A 164 9.03 4.86 -12.52
N HIS A 165 7.92 4.70 -13.24
CA HIS A 165 7.77 5.23 -14.59
C HIS A 165 7.92 6.75 -14.65
N GLU A 166 7.30 7.47 -13.73
CA GLU A 166 7.42 8.94 -13.67
C GLU A 166 8.86 9.36 -13.33
N LEU A 167 9.53 8.68 -12.38
CA LEU A 167 10.92 8.95 -12.03
C LEU A 167 11.86 8.67 -13.21
N LYS A 168 11.65 7.58 -13.97
CA LYS A 168 12.42 7.29 -15.19
C LYS A 168 12.24 8.38 -16.24
N ARG A 169 11.02 8.88 -16.42
CA ARG A 169 10.68 9.86 -17.45
C ARG A 169 11.10 11.29 -17.10
N LYS A 170 10.91 11.71 -15.85
CA LYS A 170 10.96 13.14 -15.45
C LYS A 170 12.03 13.52 -14.45
N ALA A 171 12.82 12.57 -13.93
CA ALA A 171 14.05 12.91 -13.22
C ALA A 171 15.13 13.38 -14.21
N THR A 172 14.90 14.54 -14.82
CA THR A 172 15.84 15.28 -15.65
C THR A 172 16.37 16.47 -14.85
N ALA A 173 17.63 16.81 -15.09
CA ALA A 173 18.32 17.88 -14.41
C ALA A 173 17.65 19.23 -14.69
N ASN A 174 16.89 19.76 -13.72
CA ASN A 174 16.70 21.20 -13.64
C ASN A 174 17.97 21.77 -13.00
N ILE A 175 18.97 22.00 -13.83
CA ILE A 175 19.99 23.01 -13.54
C ILE A 175 19.32 24.33 -13.86
N VAL A 176 18.88 25.04 -12.83
CA VAL A 176 18.70 26.49 -12.85
C VAL A 176 19.52 27.04 -11.71
#